data_AF-A0A9X4EQB1-F1
#
_entry.id   AF-A0A9X4EQB1-F1
#
_cell.length_a   1.000
_cell.length_b   1.000
_cell.length_c   1.000
_cell.angle_alpha   90.00
_cell.angle_beta   90.00
_cell.angle_gamma   90.00
#
_symmetry.space_group_name_H-M   'P 1'
#
loop_
_entity.id
_entity.type
_entity.pdbx_description
1 polymer ?
#
loop_
_entity_poly.entity_id
_entity_poly.type
_entity_poly.pdbx_seq_one_letter_code
_entity_poly.pdbx_strand_id
1 'polypeptide(L)'
;MLEILAIVFLGKKIAELAEEKGENPKKWRGIMIGSWFGTEILGIVIFASTVGISDDTIFPAAITGLACGLASYFIVRSMLSSKPNTSLKELS
;
A
#
# COMPACT_ATOMS: atom_id res chain seq x y z
N MET A 1 -5.59 -11.03 10.54
CA MET A 1 -5.88 -10.23 11.76
C MET A 1 -4.80 -9.20 12.08
N LEU A 2 -3.50 -9.54 12.09
CA LEU A 2 -2.41 -8.55 12.28
C LEU A 2 -2.36 -7.47 11.18
N GLU A 3 -2.75 -7.85 9.96
CA GLU A 3 -2.78 -6.99 8.78
C GLU A 3 -3.66 -5.75 8.94
N ILE A 4 -4.77 -5.85 9.67
CA ILE A 4 -5.65 -4.71 9.95
C ILE A 4 -4.92 -3.67 10.82
N LEU A 5 -4.12 -4.11 11.80
CA LEU A 5 -3.32 -3.20 12.63
C LEU A 5 -2.26 -2.48 11.78
N ALA A 6 -1.60 -3.21 10.87
CA ALA A 6 -0.63 -2.64 9.94
C ALA A 6 -1.29 -1.60 9.02
N ILE A 7 -2.44 -1.91 8.43
CA ILE A 7 -3.18 -1.00 7.54
C ILE A 7 -3.62 0.26 8.29
N VAL A 8 -4.10 0.14 9.54
CA VAL A 8 -4.50 1.29 10.35
C VAL A 8 -3.29 2.17 10.68
N PHE A 9 -2.19 1.58 11.14
CA PHE A 9 -0.97 2.30 11.50
C PHE A 9 -0.31 2.97 10.28
N LEU A 10 -0.07 2.21 9.21
CA LEU A 10 0.54 2.71 7.97
C LEU A 10 -0.39 3.70 7.25
N GLY A 11 -1.70 3.48 7.32
CA GLY A 11 -2.70 4.38 6.74
C GLY A 11 -2.70 5.74 7.44
N LYS A 12 -2.46 5.77 8.75
CA LYS A 12 -2.24 7.01 9.48
C LYS A 12 -0.96 7.71 9.01
N LYS A 13 0.14 6.99 8.80
CA LYS A 13 1.40 7.56 8.29
C LYS A 13 1.29 8.14 6.89
N ILE A 14 0.55 7.50 6.00
CA ILE A 14 0.26 8.07 4.67
C ILE A 14 -0.62 9.32 4.78
N ALA A 15 -1.59 9.33 5.68
CA ALA A 15 -2.43 10.51 5.90
C ALA A 15 -1.62 11.70 6.43
N GLU A 16 -0.75 11.48 7.41
CA GLU A 16 0.20 12.48 7.95
C GLU A 16 1.10 13.03 6.82
N LEU A 17 1.71 12.15 6.01
CA LEU A 17 2.53 12.56 4.87
C LEU A 17 1.75 13.35 3.82
N ALA A 18 0.47 13.01 3.59
CA ALA A 18 -0.35 13.72 2.62
C ALA A 18 -0.65 15.14 3.10
N GLU A 19 -0.92 15.31 4.40
CA GLU A 19 -1.14 16.61 5.02
C GLU A 19 0.11 17.49 4.92
N GLU A 20 1.30 16.95 5.22
CA GLU A 20 2.59 17.63 5.06
C GLU A 20 2.84 18.09 3.61
N LYS A 21 2.32 17.34 2.64
CA LYS A 21 2.42 17.65 1.20
C LYS A 21 1.34 18.61 0.69
N GLY A 22 0.37 18.98 1.51
CA GLY A 22 -0.79 19.78 1.11
C GLY A 22 -1.80 19.01 0.25
N GLU A 23 -1.81 17.68 0.36
CA GLU A 23 -2.72 16.76 -0.32
C GLU A 23 -3.83 16.28 0.63
N ASN A 24 -4.96 15.81 0.08
CA ASN A 24 -6.08 15.36 0.92
C ASN A 24 -5.75 14.03 1.65
N PRO A 25 -5.67 14.02 2.99
CA PRO A 25 -5.26 12.83 3.75
C PRO A 25 -6.22 11.63 3.61
N LYS A 26 -7.53 11.90 3.51
CA LYS A 26 -8.55 10.85 3.36
C LYS A 26 -8.42 10.12 2.03
N LYS A 27 -8.13 10.87 0.96
CA LYS A 27 -7.92 10.31 -0.38
C LYS A 27 -6.71 9.36 -0.39
N TRP A 28 -5.58 9.81 0.14
CA TRP A 28 -4.34 9.03 0.14
C TRP A 28 -4.39 7.81 1.06
N ARG A 29 -5.09 7.93 2.20
CA ARG A 29 -5.38 6.78 3.05
C ARG A 29 -6.24 5.74 2.33
N GLY A 30 -7.27 6.17 1.61
CA GLY A 30 -8.12 5.28 0.80
C GLY A 30 -7.34 4.57 -0.32
N ILE A 31 -6.47 5.30 -1.02
CA ILE A 31 -5.58 4.74 -2.04
C ILE A 31 -4.68 3.67 -1.42
N MET A 32 -4.03 3.94 -0.29
CA MET A 32 -3.16 2.95 0.36
C MET A 32 -3.92 1.67 0.71
N ILE A 33 -5.10 1.78 1.34
CA ILE A 33 -5.92 0.62 1.72
C ILE A 33 -6.32 -0.17 0.48
N GLY A 34 -6.81 0.50 -0.56
CA GLY A 34 -7.20 -0.15 -1.82
C GLY A 34 -6.03 -0.80 -2.53
N SER A 35 -4.87 -0.15 -2.55
CA SER A 35 -3.63 -0.69 -3.12
C SER A 35 -3.15 -1.93 -2.35
N TRP A 36 -3.24 -1.95 -1.01
CA TRP A 36 -2.84 -3.10 -0.21
C TRP A 36 -3.61 -4.36 -0.60
N PHE A 37 -4.94 -4.30 -0.53
CA PHE A 37 -5.79 -5.43 -0.91
C PHE A 37 -5.65 -5.79 -2.39
N GLY A 38 -5.51 -4.79 -3.26
CA GLY A 38 -5.31 -5.01 -4.69
C GLY A 38 -4.02 -5.77 -4.99
N THR A 39 -2.89 -5.37 -4.40
CA THR A 39 -1.61 -6.03 -4.64
C THR A 39 -1.47 -7.36 -3.91
N GLU A 40 -2.16 -7.56 -2.80
CA GLU A 40 -2.21 -8.85 -2.12
C GLU A 40 -2.86 -9.92 -2.99
N ILE A 41 -4.05 -9.62 -3.55
CA ILE A 41 -4.74 -10.51 -4.49
C ILE A 41 -3.90 -10.72 -5.75
N LEU A 42 -3.34 -9.65 -6.33
CA LEU A 42 -2.48 -9.77 -7.50
C LEU A 42 -1.24 -10.62 -7.22
N GLY A 43 -0.62 -10.48 -6.04
CA GLY A 43 0.53 -11.27 -5.62
C GLY A 43 0.20 -12.76 -5.55
N ILE A 44 -0.96 -13.11 -4.97
CA ILE A 44 -1.44 -14.50 -4.93
C ILE A 44 -1.73 -15.02 -6.34
N VAL A 45 -2.38 -14.22 -7.21
CA VAL A 45 -2.68 -14.62 -8.60
C VAL A 45 -1.41 -14.85 -9.40
N ILE A 46 -0.42 -13.97 -9.28
CA ILE A 46 0.89 -14.11 -9.94
C ILE A 46 1.60 -15.35 -9.42
N PHE A 47 1.61 -15.58 -8.10
CA PHE A 47 2.20 -16.77 -7.50
C PHE A 47 1.52 -18.05 -8.01
N ALA A 48 0.19 -18.10 -7.99
CA ALA A 48 -0.60 -19.21 -8.49
C ALA A 48 -0.32 -19.51 -9.97
N SER A 49 -0.14 -18.46 -10.78
CA SER A 49 0.10 -18.58 -12.22
C SER A 49 1.54 -19.04 -12.55
N THR A 50 2.49 -18.81 -11.65
CA THR A 50 3.93 -19.09 -11.89
C THR A 50 4.41 -20.37 -11.20
N VAL A 51 3.92 -20.63 -9.99
CA VAL A 51 4.32 -21.77 -9.15
C VAL A 51 3.24 -22.86 -9.12
N GLY A 52 1.97 -22.47 -9.26
CA GLY A 52 0.82 -23.36 -9.05
C GLY A 52 0.35 -23.38 -7.59
N ILE A 53 -0.93 -23.68 -7.39
CA ILE A 53 -1.52 -23.89 -6.05
C ILE A 53 -1.70 -25.38 -5.79
N SER A 54 -1.02 -25.87 -4.75
CA SER A 54 -1.21 -27.18 -4.12
C SER A 54 -1.20 -26.99 -2.60
N ASP A 55 -1.51 -28.04 -1.84
CA ASP A 55 -1.59 -27.95 -0.36
C ASP A 55 -0.29 -27.40 0.27
N ASP A 56 0.87 -27.71 -0.31
CA ASP A 56 2.18 -27.25 0.16
C ASP A 56 2.47 -25.78 -0.19
N THR A 57 1.80 -25.22 -1.21
CA THR A 57 2.09 -23.87 -1.71
C THR A 57 1.12 -22.80 -1.23
N ILE A 58 0.05 -23.19 -0.51
CA ILE A 58 -0.93 -22.26 0.08
C ILE A 58 -0.25 -21.27 1.05
N PHE A 59 0.61 -21.76 1.94
CA PHE A 59 1.28 -20.91 2.92
C PHE A 59 2.30 -19.94 2.26
N PRO A 60 3.17 -20.40 1.35
CA PRO A 60 3.99 -19.51 0.51
C PRO A 60 3.18 -18.46 -0.26
N ALA A 61 2.05 -18.84 -0.86
CA ALA A 61 1.19 -17.93 -1.61
C ALA A 61 0.63 -16.80 -0.73
N ALA A 62 0.18 -17.14 0.49
CA ALA A 62 -0.29 -16.16 1.46
C ALA A 62 0.81 -15.17 1.89
N ILE A 63 2.03 -15.67 2.12
CA ILE A 63 3.19 -14.81 2.43
C ILE A 63 3.51 -13.88 1.25
N THR A 64 3.48 -14.40 0.02
CA THR A 64 3.71 -13.58 -1.18
C THR A 64 2.67 -12.48 -1.32
N GLY A 65 1.39 -12.79 -1.11
CA GLY A 65 0.32 -11.79 -1.07
C GLY A 65 0.61 -10.69 -0.05
N LEU A 66 0.90 -11.06 1.20
CA LEU A 66 1.19 -10.11 2.27
C LEU A 66 2.44 -9.26 1.98
N ALA A 67 3.49 -9.84 1.39
CA ALA A 67 4.68 -9.11 0.94
C ALA A 67 4.35 -8.09 -0.16
N CYS A 68 3.49 -8.46 -1.12
CA CYS A 68 3.00 -7.54 -2.15
C CYS A 68 2.11 -6.43 -1.56
N GLY A 69 1.29 -6.73 -0.55
CA GLY A 69 0.54 -5.75 0.24
C GLY A 69 1.47 -4.72 0.86
N LEU A 70 2.50 -5.18 1.59
CA LEU A 70 3.50 -4.30 2.21
C LEU A 70 4.30 -3.48 1.17
N ALA A 71 4.67 -4.08 0.04
CA ALA A 71 5.36 -3.37 -1.04
C ALA A 71 4.52 -2.19 -1.58
N SER A 72 3.19 -2.38 -1.68
CA SER A 72 2.28 -1.31 -2.15
C SER A 72 2.32 -0.07 -1.25
N TYR A 73 2.48 -0.23 0.06
CA TYR A 73 2.65 0.91 0.97
C TYR A 73 3.86 1.76 0.59
N PHE A 74 5.01 1.13 0.29
CA PHE A 74 6.21 1.87 -0.13
C PHE A 74 6.03 2.56 -1.48
N ILE A 75 5.33 1.91 -2.41
CA ILE A 75 5.00 2.51 -3.71
C ILE A 75 4.11 3.74 -3.51
N VAL A 76 3.01 3.62 -2.76
CA VAL A 76 2.10 4.74 -2.48
C VAL A 76 2.81 5.87 -1.75
N ARG A 77 3.64 5.54 -0.76
CA ARG A 77 4.48 6.52 -0.04
C ARG A 77 5.43 7.24 -1.00
N SER A 78 6.09 6.51 -1.90
CA SER A 78 7.00 7.09 -2.89
C SER A 78 6.25 8.01 -3.85
N MET A 79 5.10 7.58 -4.38
CA MET A 79 4.26 8.40 -5.28
C MET A 79 3.83 9.71 -4.60
N LEU A 80 3.44 9.65 -3.33
CA LEU A 80 3.06 10.83 -2.55
C LEU A 80 4.27 11.72 -2.25
N SER A 81 5.43 11.12 -1.94
CA SER A 81 6.66 11.86 -1.62
C SER A 81 7.20 12.62 -2.83
N SER A 82 7.03 12.06 -4.04
CA SER A 82 7.40 12.67 -5.31
C SER A 82 6.50 13.82 -5.74
N LYS A 83 5.34 14.03 -5.09
CA LYS A 83 4.51 15.21 -5.37
C LYS A 83 5.19 16.48 -4.87
N PRO A 84 5.15 17.58 -5.66
CA PRO A 84 5.66 18.88 -5.23
C PRO A 84 4.86 19.36 -4.01
N ASN A 85 5.54 20.01 -3.07
CA ASN A 85 4.89 20.57 -1.89
C ASN A 85 4.02 21.76 -2.33
N THR A 86 2.70 21.61 -2.23
CA THR A 86 1.79 22.71 -2.55
C THR A 86 1.95 23.89 -1.60
N SER A 87 2.46 23.67 -0.38
CA SER A 87 2.69 24.74 0.63
C SER A 87 3.64 25.84 0.19
N LEU A 88 4.51 25.61 -0.80
CA LEU A 88 5.42 26.62 -1.35
C LEU A 88 4.78 27.46 -2.48
N LYS A 89 3.67 27.01 -3.07
CA LYS A 89 3.08 27.64 -4.26
C LYS A 89 2.12 28.79 -3.93
N GLU A 90 1.69 28.92 -2.67
CA GLU A 90 0.88 30.05 -2.22
C GLU A 90 1.71 31.27 -1.78
N LEU A 91 3.05 31.17 -1.82
CA LEU A 91 3.98 32.24 -1.46
C LEU A 91 4.80 32.79 -2.65
N SER A 92 4.50 32.38 -3.89
CA SER A 92 5.11 32.88 -5.13
C SER A 92 4.10 33.56 -6.04
#